data_AF-A0A8J9YHF8-F1
#
_entry.id   AF-A0A8J9YHF8-F1
#
_cell.length_a   1.000
_cell.length_b   1.000
_cell.length_c   1.000
_cell.angle_alpha   90.00
_cell.angle_beta   90.00
_cell.angle_gamma   90.00
#
_symmetry.space_group_name_H-M   'P 1'
#
loop_
_entity.id
_entity.type
_entity.pdbx_description
1 polymer ?
#
loop_
_entity_poly.entity_id
_entity_poly.type
_entity_poly.pdbx_seq_one_letter_code
_entity_poly.pdbx_strand_id
1 'polypeptide(L)'
;MSLIQYSKEDYILTCWPDDILIMIFCKLDIKSLLNCMQVNHQWREIAEYCCQHFNLWEKVIEEIVDNSGSKIREKSTLDFQDLFICVQQWTYIKNAVISYHFNYKSGYVKNICIYKDNFILVSDKTVKYYNINSHTLIRTIPSELQKWPYR
;
A
#
# COMPACT_ATOMS: atom_id res chain seq x y z
N MET A 1 -20.34 10.51 23.51
CA MET A 1 -21.14 10.81 22.30
C MET A 1 -20.97 12.28 21.98
N SER A 2 -20.01 12.63 21.11
CA SER A 2 -19.88 14.00 20.59
C SER A 2 -20.65 14.06 19.28
N LEU A 3 -21.74 14.83 19.26
CA LEU A 3 -22.44 15.18 18.02
C LEU A 3 -21.53 16.15 17.26
N ILE A 4 -20.90 15.65 16.20
CA ILE A 4 -20.23 16.51 15.23
C ILE A 4 -21.34 17.27 14.50
N GLN A 5 -21.46 18.58 14.76
CA GLN A 5 -22.33 19.46 13.99
C GLN A 5 -21.68 19.68 12.62
N TYR A 6 -22.18 18.96 11.61
CA TYR A 6 -21.87 19.25 10.22
C TYR A 6 -22.57 20.53 9.77
N SER A 7 -21.86 21.37 9.03
CA SER A 7 -22.37 22.64 8.56
C SER A 7 -23.43 22.42 7.46
N LYS A 8 -24.35 23.37 7.29
CA LYS A 8 -25.46 23.27 6.33
C LYS A 8 -25.00 23.15 4.87
N GLU A 9 -23.74 23.48 4.60
CA GLU A 9 -23.09 23.45 3.28
C GLU A 9 -22.62 22.03 2.91
N ASP A 10 -22.28 21.19 3.90
CA ASP A 10 -21.82 19.80 3.69
C ASP A 10 -22.93 18.87 3.14
N TYR A 11 -24.20 19.28 3.26
CA TYR A 11 -25.37 18.53 2.79
C TYR A 11 -25.66 18.70 1.29
N ILE A 12 -25.13 19.73 0.62
CA ILE A 12 -25.56 20.08 -0.75
C ILE A 12 -24.92 19.16 -1.80
N LEU A 13 -23.72 18.62 -1.53
CA LEU A 13 -22.96 17.77 -2.47
C LEU A 13 -23.14 16.25 -2.22
N THR A 14 -23.75 15.88 -1.10
CA THR A 14 -24.04 14.48 -0.70
C THR A 14 -25.45 14.02 -1.10
N CYS A 15 -26.20 14.83 -1.86
CA CYS A 15 -27.57 14.53 -2.29
C CYS A 15 -27.76 14.48 -3.82
N TRP A 16 -26.67 14.54 -4.60
CA TRP A 16 -26.78 14.42 -6.05
C TRP A 16 -27.02 12.96 -6.42
N PRO A 17 -27.93 12.66 -7.36
CA PRO A 17 -28.11 11.31 -7.86
C PRO A 17 -26.82 10.76 -8.44
N ASP A 18 -26.53 9.48 -8.17
CA ASP A 18 -25.30 8.82 -8.60
C ASP A 18 -25.09 8.94 -10.12
N ASP A 19 -26.16 8.84 -10.91
CA ASP A 19 -26.10 8.98 -12.38
C ASP A 19 -25.51 10.32 -12.83
N ILE A 20 -25.85 11.42 -12.14
CA ILE A 20 -25.34 12.75 -12.48
C ILE A 20 -23.87 12.86 -12.08
N LEU A 21 -23.51 12.33 -10.91
CA LEU A 21 -22.12 12.29 -10.46
C LEU A 21 -21.25 11.43 -11.40
N ILE A 22 -21.75 10.28 -11.87
CA ILE A 22 -21.08 9.45 -12.88
C ILE A 22 -20.86 10.27 -14.15
N MET A 23 -21.89 10.95 -14.66
CA MET A 23 -21.77 11.78 -15.87
C MET A 23 -20.69 12.86 -15.73
N ILE A 24 -20.59 13.49 -14.56
CA ILE A 24 -19.56 14.49 -14.26
C ILE A 24 -18.18 13.82 -14.17
N PHE A 25 -18.05 12.75 -13.38
CA PHE A 25 -16.78 12.09 -13.10
C PHE A 25 -16.16 11.49 -14.37
N CYS A 26 -16.98 11.01 -15.30
CA CYS A 26 -16.54 10.52 -16.61
C CYS A 26 -15.91 11.61 -17.50
N LYS A 27 -16.03 12.89 -17.14
CA LYS A 27 -15.43 14.01 -17.86
C LYS A 27 -14.22 14.59 -17.15
N LEU A 28 -13.91 14.14 -15.94
CA LEU A 28 -12.77 14.61 -15.17
C LEU A 28 -11.47 14.00 -15.66
N ASP A 29 -10.38 14.72 -15.48
CA ASP A 29 -9.04 14.15 -15.56
C ASP A 29 -8.76 13.28 -14.33
N ILE A 30 -7.75 12.40 -14.44
CA ILE A 30 -7.41 11.42 -13.39
C ILE A 30 -7.14 12.11 -12.05
N LYS A 31 -6.48 13.26 -12.06
CA LYS A 31 -6.17 14.02 -10.85
C LYS A 31 -7.42 14.58 -10.17
N SER A 32 -8.37 15.13 -10.93
CA SER A 32 -9.63 15.59 -10.34
C SER A 32 -10.48 14.43 -9.85
N LEU A 33 -10.49 13.30 -10.57
CA LEU A 33 -11.18 12.07 -10.14
C LEU A 33 -10.62 11.53 -8.82
N LEU A 34 -9.29 11.56 -8.65
CA LEU A 34 -8.62 11.22 -7.40
C LEU A 34 -9.00 12.15 -6.25
N ASN A 35 -9.13 13.45 -6.51
CA ASN A 35 -9.59 14.39 -5.50
C ASN A 35 -11.03 14.09 -5.07
N CYS A 36 -11.92 13.68 -6.01
CA CYS A 36 -13.28 13.25 -5.69
C CYS A 36 -13.31 12.08 -4.70
N MET A 37 -12.37 11.13 -4.79
CA MET A 37 -12.27 9.98 -3.86
C MET A 37 -11.96 10.37 -2.40
N GLN A 38 -11.53 11.61 -2.17
CA GLN A 38 -11.19 12.13 -0.83
C GLN A 38 -12.31 13.01 -0.24
N VAL A 39 -13.37 13.30 -1.00
CA VAL A 39 -14.44 14.23 -0.58
C VAL A 39 -15.35 13.58 0.46
N ASN A 40 -15.99 12.46 0.11
CA ASN A 40 -16.83 11.68 1.01
C ASN A 40 -16.97 10.23 0.51
N HIS A 41 -17.64 9.38 1.29
CA HIS A 41 -17.81 7.96 0.97
C HIS A 41 -18.53 7.73 -0.37
N GLN A 42 -19.64 8.42 -0.61
CA GLN A 42 -20.43 8.28 -1.85
C GLN A 42 -19.59 8.66 -3.08
N TRP A 43 -18.87 9.78 -3.01
CA TRP A 43 -18.02 10.23 -4.10
C TRP A 43 -16.86 9.26 -4.35
N ARG A 44 -16.32 8.65 -3.29
CA ARG A 44 -15.33 7.59 -3.44
C ARG A 44 -15.92 6.39 -4.18
N GLU A 45 -17.06 5.86 -3.75
CA GLU A 45 -17.69 4.70 -4.39
C GLU A 45 -17.96 4.96 -5.88
N ILE A 46 -18.47 6.14 -6.22
CA ILE A 46 -18.75 6.51 -7.61
C ILE A 46 -17.46 6.68 -8.43
N ALA A 47 -16.42 7.30 -7.86
CA ALA A 47 -15.14 7.43 -8.53
C ALA A 47 -14.45 6.08 -8.75
N GLU A 48 -14.51 5.17 -7.77
CA GLU A 48 -14.02 3.80 -7.89
C GLU A 48 -14.82 3.01 -8.94
N TYR A 49 -16.15 3.19 -8.98
CA TYR A 49 -16.99 2.64 -10.05
C TYR A 49 -16.56 3.14 -11.43
N CYS A 50 -16.34 4.44 -11.60
CA CYS A 50 -15.81 4.99 -12.85
C CYS A 50 -14.45 4.40 -13.21
N CYS A 51 -13.53 4.28 -12.24
CA CYS A 51 -12.23 3.67 -12.49
C CYS A 51 -12.32 2.22 -12.97
N GLN A 52 -13.21 1.44 -12.36
CA GLN A 52 -13.44 0.06 -12.74
C GLN A 52 -14.11 -0.07 -14.11
N HIS A 53 -15.20 0.66 -14.34
CA HIS A 53 -16.02 0.54 -15.54
C HIS A 53 -15.29 1.04 -16.79
N PHE A 54 -14.46 2.08 -16.66
CA PHE A 54 -13.73 2.69 -17.77
C PHE A 54 -12.25 2.28 -17.81
N ASN A 55 -11.83 1.27 -17.04
CA ASN A 55 -10.46 0.76 -16.98
C ASN A 55 -9.40 1.84 -16.71
N LEU A 56 -9.67 2.75 -15.78
CA LEU A 56 -8.79 3.89 -15.47
C LEU A 56 -7.74 3.58 -14.39
N TRP A 57 -7.82 2.41 -13.74
CA TRP A 57 -6.93 2.06 -12.62
C TRP A 57 -5.44 2.12 -12.97
N GLU A 58 -5.05 1.74 -14.18
CA GLU A 58 -3.66 1.86 -14.63
C GLU A 58 -3.19 3.32 -14.61
N LYS A 59 -3.99 4.23 -15.18
CA LYS A 59 -3.69 5.67 -15.20
C LYS A 59 -3.70 6.28 -13.80
N VAL A 60 -4.57 5.79 -12.92
CA VAL A 60 -4.59 6.18 -11.51
C VAL A 60 -3.26 5.82 -10.83
N ILE A 61 -2.75 4.60 -11.04
CA ILE A 61 -1.47 4.17 -10.49
C ILE A 61 -0.30 4.98 -11.06
N GLU A 62 -0.32 5.27 -12.35
CA GLU A 62 0.70 6.12 -12.99
C GLU A 62 0.77 7.53 -12.39
N GLU A 63 -0.37 8.08 -11.98
CA GLU A 63 -0.47 9.42 -11.37
C GLU A 63 -0.01 9.45 -9.90
N ILE A 64 -0.35 8.41 -9.11
CA ILE A 64 -0.09 8.43 -7.65
C ILE A 64 1.22 7.80 -7.22
N VAL A 65 1.85 6.96 -8.06
CA VAL A 65 3.06 6.23 -7.70
C VAL A 65 4.29 6.82 -8.37
N ASP A 66 5.35 7.03 -7.60
CA ASP A 66 6.66 7.46 -8.12
C ASP A 66 7.15 6.60 -9.30
N ASN A 67 7.76 7.25 -10.29
CA ASN A 67 8.19 6.62 -11.55
C ASN A 67 7.05 5.90 -12.29
N SER A 68 5.83 6.42 -12.17
CA SER A 68 4.62 5.91 -12.82
C SER A 68 4.35 4.45 -12.50
N GLY A 69 4.72 4.01 -11.29
CA GLY A 69 4.52 2.63 -10.83
C GLY A 69 5.35 1.56 -11.54
N SER A 70 6.21 1.89 -12.49
CA SER A 70 7.03 0.94 -13.30
C SER A 70 7.72 -0.14 -12.46
N LYS A 71 8.45 0.27 -11.41
CA LYS A 71 9.16 -0.65 -10.50
C LYS A 71 8.25 -1.53 -9.67
N ILE A 72 7.05 -1.04 -9.33
CA ILE A 72 6.06 -1.82 -8.59
C ILE A 72 5.42 -2.86 -9.52
N ARG A 73 5.10 -2.47 -10.77
CA ARG A 73 4.54 -3.36 -11.80
C ARG A 73 5.46 -4.54 -12.13
N GLU A 74 6.77 -4.34 -12.14
CA GLU A 74 7.74 -5.42 -12.39
C GLU A 74 7.80 -6.48 -11.28
N LYS A 75 7.40 -6.12 -10.05
CA LYS A 75 7.66 -6.93 -8.85
C LYS A 75 6.41 -7.39 -8.12
N SER A 76 5.28 -6.72 -8.34
CA SER A 76 4.01 -7.00 -7.68
C SER A 76 3.18 -7.95 -8.53
N THR A 77 2.43 -8.83 -7.86
CA THR A 77 1.38 -9.67 -8.47
C THR A 77 -0.02 -9.10 -8.23
N LEU A 78 -0.13 -7.99 -7.48
CA LEU A 78 -1.40 -7.32 -7.20
C LEU A 78 -1.94 -6.65 -8.47
N ASP A 79 -3.26 -6.61 -8.61
CA ASP A 79 -3.89 -5.80 -9.63
C ASP A 79 -3.80 -4.29 -9.31
N PHE A 80 -4.21 -3.44 -10.25
CA PHE A 80 -4.09 -1.99 -10.08
C PHE A 80 -4.99 -1.43 -8.98
N GLN A 81 -6.13 -2.07 -8.69
CA GLN A 81 -7.05 -1.63 -7.64
C GLN A 81 -6.46 -1.96 -6.26
N ASP A 82 -5.96 -3.17 -6.07
CA ASP A 82 -5.28 -3.59 -4.86
C ASP A 82 -4.01 -2.76 -4.61
N LEU A 83 -3.25 -2.47 -5.67
CA LEU A 83 -2.11 -1.55 -5.61
C LEU A 83 -2.54 -0.15 -5.16
N PHE A 84 -3.66 0.36 -5.66
CA PHE A 84 -4.18 1.67 -5.27
C PHE A 84 -4.48 1.70 -3.78
N ILE A 85 -5.17 0.68 -3.26
CA ILE A 85 -5.48 0.54 -1.84
C ILE A 85 -4.20 0.49 -1.00
N CYS A 86 -3.21 -0.32 -1.42
CA CYS A 86 -1.91 -0.37 -0.75
C CYS A 86 -1.23 1.00 -0.69
N VAL A 87 -1.17 1.71 -1.81
CA VAL A 87 -0.54 3.05 -1.89
C VAL A 87 -1.26 4.02 -0.95
N GLN A 88 -2.59 4.05 -0.97
CA GLN A 88 -3.39 4.89 -0.06
C GLN A 88 -3.07 4.57 1.41
N GLN A 89 -2.98 3.30 1.78
CA GLN A 89 -2.63 2.91 3.16
C GLN A 89 -1.24 3.40 3.58
N TRP A 90 -0.25 3.36 2.67
CA TRP A 90 1.10 3.88 2.94
C TRP A 90 1.15 5.42 3.01
N THR A 91 0.36 6.13 2.21
CA THR A 91 0.27 7.60 2.26
C THR A 91 -0.35 8.08 3.57
N TYR A 92 -1.37 7.37 4.07
CA TYR A 92 -2.08 7.74 5.29
C TYR A 92 -1.65 6.86 6.47
N ILE A 93 -0.46 7.15 7.02
CA ILE A 93 0.12 6.39 8.15
C ILE A 93 -0.78 6.30 9.39
N LYS A 94 -1.75 7.21 9.54
CA LYS A 94 -2.78 7.15 10.61
C LYS A 94 -3.61 5.87 10.55
N ASN A 95 -3.71 5.25 9.38
CA ASN A 95 -4.42 4.00 9.14
C ASN A 95 -3.52 2.77 9.33
N ALA A 96 -2.22 2.95 9.57
CA ALA A 96 -1.30 1.84 9.75
C ALA A 96 -1.57 1.17 11.10
N VAL A 97 -1.88 -0.14 11.06
CA VAL A 97 -2.08 -0.96 12.25
C VAL A 97 -0.80 -1.73 12.51
N ILE A 98 -0.13 -1.42 13.62
CA ILE A 98 1.00 -2.21 14.11
C ILE A 98 0.43 -3.34 14.95
N SER A 99 0.68 -4.58 14.54
CA SER A 99 0.32 -5.77 15.30
C SER A 99 1.56 -6.60 15.60
N TYR A 100 1.58 -7.19 16.79
CA TYR A 100 2.58 -8.19 17.12
C TYR A 100 2.28 -9.46 16.33
N HIS A 101 3.24 -9.90 15.53
CA HIS A 101 3.08 -11.08 14.67
C HIS A 101 3.84 -12.30 15.20
N PHE A 102 5.17 -12.20 15.33
CA PHE A 102 6.01 -13.31 15.76
C PHE A 102 7.30 -12.82 16.42
N ASN A 103 7.86 -13.61 17.34
CA ASN A 103 9.13 -13.32 18.00
C ASN A 103 10.20 -14.34 17.62
N TYR A 104 11.22 -13.85 16.91
CA TYR A 104 12.41 -14.62 16.57
C TYR A 104 13.42 -14.55 17.72
N LYS A 105 13.70 -15.70 18.34
CA LYS A 105 14.78 -15.79 19.33
C LYS A 105 16.13 -15.48 18.68
N SER A 106 16.69 -14.33 19.04
CA SER A 106 17.99 -13.88 18.58
C SER A 106 18.79 -13.24 19.72
N GLY A 107 20.12 -13.33 19.64
CA GLY A 107 21.02 -12.50 20.43
C GLY A 107 21.19 -11.13 19.78
N TYR A 108 22.39 -10.56 19.87
CA TYR A 108 22.71 -9.27 19.25
C TYR A 108 22.46 -9.28 17.73
N VAL A 109 21.57 -8.40 17.28
CA VAL A 109 21.21 -8.23 15.87
C VAL A 109 21.93 -7.00 15.34
N LYS A 110 22.77 -7.20 14.32
CA LYS A 110 23.45 -6.12 13.60
C LYS A 110 22.62 -5.55 12.47
N ASN A 111 21.94 -6.43 11.73
CA ASN A 111 21.17 -6.03 10.55
C ASN A 111 20.01 -6.99 10.31
N ILE A 112 18.96 -6.46 9.71
CA ILE A 112 17.76 -7.19 9.29
C ILE A 112 17.52 -6.87 7.82
N CYS A 113 17.28 -7.90 7.02
CA CYS A 113 16.88 -7.74 5.63
C CYS A 113 15.69 -8.64 5.33
N ILE A 114 14.72 -8.13 4.58
CA ILE A 114 13.63 -8.92 4.02
C ILE A 114 13.85 -8.98 2.52
N TYR A 115 13.94 -10.19 1.99
CA TYR A 115 14.07 -10.42 0.56
C TYR A 115 13.17 -11.57 0.12
N LYS A 116 12.13 -11.23 -0.66
CA LYS A 116 11.00 -12.13 -0.94
C LYS A 116 10.43 -12.64 0.40
N ASP A 117 10.22 -13.94 0.52
CA ASP A 117 9.71 -14.56 1.77
C ASP A 117 10.82 -14.89 2.78
N ASN A 118 12.04 -14.38 2.59
CA ASN A 118 13.15 -14.64 3.50
C ASN A 118 13.37 -13.45 4.44
N PHE A 119 13.27 -13.72 5.73
CA PHE A 119 13.75 -12.86 6.78
C PHE A 119 15.19 -13.23 7.12
N ILE A 120 16.11 -12.32 6.82
CA ILE A 120 17.55 -12.50 6.97
C ILE A 120 18.00 -11.71 8.18
N LEU A 121 18.45 -12.41 9.21
CA LEU A 121 18.95 -11.83 10.45
C LEU A 121 20.46 -11.98 10.51
N VAL A 122 21.16 -10.84 10.58
CA VAL A 122 22.61 -10.77 10.66
C VAL A 122 23.02 -10.48 12.10
N SER A 123 23.85 -11.35 12.65
CA SER A 123 24.51 -11.19 13.95
C SER A 123 26.04 -11.16 13.76
N ASP A 124 26.79 -10.95 14.84
CA ASP A 124 28.26 -10.99 14.79
C ASP A 124 28.79 -12.31 14.26
N LYS A 125 28.15 -13.42 14.65
CA LYS A 125 28.65 -14.78 14.43
C LYS A 125 27.98 -15.49 13.27
N THR A 126 26.72 -15.15 13.00
CA THR A 126 25.92 -15.88 12.02
C THR A 126 24.97 -14.99 11.25
N VAL A 127 24.65 -15.42 10.03
CA VAL A 127 23.52 -14.97 9.24
C VAL A 127 22.48 -16.07 9.20
N LYS A 128 21.29 -15.80 9.72
CA LYS A 128 20.18 -16.75 9.76
C LYS A 128 19.13 -16.35 8.74
N TYR A 129 18.65 -17.32 7.98
CA TYR A 129 17.57 -17.16 7.02
C TYR A 129 16.34 -17.86 7.57
N TYR A 130 15.26 -17.11 7.72
CA TYR A 130 13.96 -17.62 8.13
C TYR A 130 12.97 -17.46 6.99
N ASN A 131 12.04 -18.40 6.87
CA ASN A 131 10.86 -18.19 6.04
C ASN A 131 9.86 -17.33 6.84
N ILE A 132 9.40 -16.21 6.26
CA ILE A 132 8.49 -15.29 6.96
C ILE A 132 7.12 -15.90 7.19
N ASN A 133 6.63 -16.75 6.28
CA ASN A 133 5.28 -17.30 6.32
C ASN A 133 5.18 -18.49 7.28
N SER A 134 6.20 -19.36 7.32
CA SER A 134 6.24 -20.51 8.23
C SER A 134 7.00 -20.25 9.53
N HIS A 135 7.69 -19.12 9.64
CA HIS A 135 8.58 -18.76 10.75
C HIS A 135 9.72 -19.75 11.03
N THR A 136 10.01 -20.66 10.08
CA THR A 136 11.02 -21.70 10.26
C THR A 136 12.41 -21.21 9.85
N LEU A 137 13.42 -21.64 10.60
CA LEU A 137 14.83 -21.41 10.24
C LEU A 137 15.17 -22.29 9.03
N ILE A 138 15.47 -21.66 7.90
CA ILE A 138 15.86 -22.35 6.66
C ILE A 138 17.33 -22.73 6.72
N ARG A 139 18.20 -21.79 7.10
CA ARG A 139 19.66 -22.01 7.17
C ARG A 139 20.37 -21.02 8.07
N THR A 140 21.54 -21.43 8.55
CA THR A 140 22.48 -20.59 9.30
C THR A 140 23.84 -20.62 8.62
N ILE A 141 24.40 -19.45 8.35
CA ILE A 141 25.71 -19.28 7.73
C ILE A 141 26.63 -18.59 8.75
N PRO A 142 27.78 -19.18 9.10
CA PRO A 142 28.81 -18.49 9.90
C PRO A 142 29.29 -17.21 9.21
N SER A 143 29.39 -16.11 9.94
CA SER A 143 29.81 -14.81 9.40
C SER A 143 31.24 -14.84 8.86
N GLU A 144 32.10 -15.73 9.38
CA GLU A 144 33.49 -15.94 8.93
C GLU A 144 33.58 -16.44 7.47
N LEU A 145 32.50 -17.03 6.94
CA LEU A 145 32.43 -17.52 5.57
C LEU A 145 31.86 -16.47 4.59
N GLN A 146 31.39 -15.31 5.07
CA GLN A 146 30.97 -14.20 4.22
C GLN A 146 32.15 -13.31 3.82
N LYS A 147 32.89 -13.70 2.77
CA LYS A 147 33.63 -12.73 1.96
C LYS A 147 32.63 -12.01 1.07
N TRP A 148 32.24 -10.80 1.44
CA TRP A 148 31.44 -9.93 0.57
C TRP A 148 32.27 -9.57 -0.67
N PRO A 149 31.80 -9.83 -1.91
CA PRO A 149 32.60 -9.59 -3.11
C PRO A 149 32.61 -8.14 -3.60
N TYR A 150 32.13 -7.16 -2.81
CA TYR A 150 32.05 -5.78 -3.27
C TYR A 150 32.53 -4.79 -2.20
N ARG A 151 33.71 -4.21 -2.46
CA ARG A 151 34.10 -2.86 -2.04
C ARG A 151 34.05 -1.97 -3.27
#